data_AF-A0A538REW0-F1
#
_entry.id   AF-A0A538REW0-F1
#
_cell.length_a   1.000
_cell.length_b   1.000
_cell.length_c   1.000
_cell.angle_alpha   90.00
_cell.angle_beta   90.00
_cell.angle_gamma   90.00
#
_symmetry.space_group_name_H-M   'P 1'
#
loop_
_entity.id
_entity.type
_entity.pdbx_description
1 polymer ?
#
loop_
_entity_poly.entity_id
_entity_poly.type
_entity_poly.pdbx_seq_one_letter_code
_entity_poly.pdbx_strand_id
1 'polypeptide(L)' 'MTCRDLIDVLDDYLDGRLERDEVAALERHLAECEACRAYLATYRKTRSLGARAGRVEMPDEMKTRLRRFLRERVG' A
#
# COMPACT_ATOMS: atom_id res chain seq x y z
N MET A 1 5.90 -18.62 7.40
CA MET A 1 6.86 -17.70 6.76
C MET A 1 7.75 -17.09 7.82
N THR A 2 9.00 -16.82 7.46
CA THR A 2 9.99 -16.15 8.30
C THR A 2 9.86 -14.63 8.16
N CYS A 3 10.54 -13.87 9.03
CA CYS A 3 10.64 -12.42 8.87
C CYS A 3 11.29 -12.02 7.54
N ARG A 4 12.20 -12.85 7.02
CA ARG A 4 12.87 -12.62 5.73
C ARG A 4 11.89 -12.78 4.58
N ASP A 5 11.14 -13.88 4.56
CA ASP A 5 10.09 -14.14 3.57
C ASP A 5 9.09 -12.98 3.52
N LEU A 6 8.68 -12.46 4.69
CA LEU A 6 7.77 -11.31 4.78
C LEU A 6 8.35 -10.04 4.13
N ILE A 7 9.63 -9.75 4.39
CA ILE A 7 10.30 -8.59 3.81
C ILE A 7 10.38 -8.72 2.29
N ASP A 8 10.66 -9.92 1.79
CA ASP A 8 10.81 -10.19 0.36
C ASP A 8 9.51 -9.96 -0.43
N VAL A 9 8.34 -10.18 0.19
CA VAL A 9 7.01 -10.03 -0.45
C VAL A 9 6.25 -8.76 -0.05
N LEU A 10 6.88 -7.85 0.71
CA LEU A 10 6.18 -6.73 1.35
C LEU A 10 5.63 -5.69 0.36
N ASP A 11 6.33 -5.45 -0.74
CA ASP A 11 5.87 -4.51 -1.78
C ASP A 11 4.66 -5.08 -2.53
N ASP A 12 4.71 -6.36 -2.91
CA ASP A 12 3.59 -7.05 -3.55
C ASP A 12 2.35 -7.09 -2.66
N TYR A 13 2.53 -7.31 -1.36
CA TYR A 13 1.46 -7.24 -0.38
C TYR A 13 0.78 -5.86 -0.37
N LEU A 14 1.56 -4.78 -0.37
CA LEU A 14 1.04 -3.41 -0.34
C LEU A 14 0.36 -2.98 -1.64
N ASP A 15 0.71 -3.63 -2.76
CA ASP A 15 0.07 -3.40 -4.06
C ASP A 15 -1.07 -4.36 -4.35
N GLY A 16 -1.40 -5.26 -3.42
CA GLY A 16 -2.46 -6.25 -3.61
C GLY A 16 -2.17 -7.26 -4.72
N ARG A 17 -0.88 -7.55 -4.95
CA ARG A 17 -0.40 -8.48 -5.98
C ARG A 17 -0.18 -9.91 -5.48
N LEU A 18 -0.35 -10.16 -4.18
CA LEU A 18 -0.22 -11.49 -3.59
C LEU A 18 -1.47 -12.34 -3.75
N GLU A 19 -1.27 -13.64 -3.90
CA GLU A 19 -2.35 -14.62 -3.86
C GLU A 19 -2.94 -14.74 -2.44
N ARG A 20 -4.19 -15.21 -2.35
CA ARG A 20 -4.95 -15.24 -1.09
C ARG A 20 -4.22 -16.02 0.03
N ASP A 21 -3.56 -17.12 -0.33
CA ASP A 21 -2.86 -17.96 0.64
C ASP A 21 -1.58 -17.29 1.17
N GLU A 22 -0.90 -16.50 0.33
CA GLU A 22 0.29 -15.73 0.70
C GLU A 22 -0.10 -14.57 1.64
N VAL A 23 -1.18 -13.86 1.31
CA VAL A 23 -1.77 -12.83 2.19
C VAL A 23 -2.09 -13.41 3.56
N ALA A 24 -2.79 -14.54 3.61
CA ALA A 24 -3.15 -15.18 4.87
C ALA A 24 -1.92 -15.60 5.69
N ALA A 25 -0.88 -16.12 5.02
CA ALA A 25 0.37 -16.48 5.70
C ALA A 25 1.12 -15.26 6.26
N LEU A 26 1.08 -14.13 5.55
CA LEU A 26 1.68 -12.86 5.96
C LEU A 26 0.95 -12.24 7.13
N GLU A 27 -0.38 -12.19 7.07
CA GLU A 27 -1.21 -11.67 8.16
C GLU A 27 -1.04 -12.47 9.45
N ARG A 28 -0.95 -13.81 9.37
CA ARG A 28 -0.64 -14.65 10.54
C ARG A 28 0.71 -14.27 11.15
N HIS A 29 1.74 -14.08 10.33
CA HIS A 29 3.06 -13.69 10.84
C HIS A 29 3.02 -12.29 11.48
N LEU A 30 2.35 -11.32 10.86
CA LEU A 30 2.19 -9.97 11.42
C LEU A 30 1.43 -9.97 12.75
N ALA A 31 0.48 -10.88 12.94
CA ALA A 31 -0.25 -10.99 14.21
C ALA A 31 0.67 -11.37 15.38
N GLU A 32 1.70 -12.19 15.13
CA GLU A 32 2.57 -12.74 16.16
C GLU A 32 3.92 -12.00 16.28
N CYS A 33 4.36 -11.30 15.23
CA CYS A 33 5.66 -10.64 15.20
C CYS A 33 5.56 -9.11 15.31
N GLU A 34 5.94 -8.56 16.47
CA GLU A 34 6.01 -7.11 16.67
C GLU A 34 7.08 -6.42 15.79
N ALA A 35 8.24 -7.06 15.61
CA ALA A 35 9.32 -6.50 14.79
C ALA A 35 8.88 -6.31 13.33
N CYS A 36 8.16 -7.27 12.74
CA CYS A 36 7.65 -7.14 11.38
C CYS A 36 6.51 -6.11 11.27
N ARG A 37 5.68 -5.94 12.31
CA ARG A 37 4.70 -4.84 12.35
C ARG A 37 5.38 -3.47 12.36
N ALA A 38 6.43 -3.30 13.16
CA ALA A 38 7.22 -2.08 13.19
C ALA A 38 7.94 -1.82 11.85
N TYR A 39 8.46 -2.87 11.23
CA TYR A 39 9.08 -2.80 9.91
C TYR A 39 8.07 -2.36 8.83
N LEU A 40 6.88 -2.99 8.79
CA LEU A 40 5.80 -2.63 7.87
C LEU A 40 5.38 -1.16 8.04
N ALA A 41 5.25 -0.68 9.27
CA ALA A 41 4.94 0.72 9.54
C ALA A 41 6.01 1.68 8.98
N THR A 42 7.28 1.33 9.17
CA THR A 42 8.42 2.08 8.64
C THR A 42 8.43 2.08 7.11
N TYR A 43 8.24 0.90 6.51
CA TYR A 43 8.20 0.74 5.05
C TYR A 43 7.09 1.57 4.40
N ARG A 44 5.87 1.55 4.97
CA ARG A 44 4.75 2.41 4.52
C ARG A 44 5.13 3.89 4.54
N LYS A 45 5.83 4.35 5.59
CA LYS A 45 6.29 5.73 5.70
C LYS A 45 7.33 6.06 4.62
N THR A 46 8.31 5.19 4.42
CA THR A 46 9.33 5.34 3.37
C THR A 46 8.68 5.44 1.99
N ARG A 47 7.72 4.55 1.69
CA ARG A 47 6.98 4.54 0.42
C ARG A 47 6.18 5.83 0.21
N SER A 48 5.50 6.31 1.26
CA SER A 48 4.80 7.61 1.21
C SER A 48 5.75 8.79 0.99
N LEU A 49 6.96 8.78 1.57
CA LEU A 49 7.94 9.84 1.39
C LEU A 49 8.48 9.83 -0.05
N GLY A 50 8.81 8.66 -0.58
CA GLY A 50 9.22 8.50 -1.98
C GLY A 50 8.14 8.95 -2.97
N ALA A 51 6.88 8.55 -2.74
CA ALA A 51 5.75 8.94 -3.58
C ALA A 51 5.51 10.47 -3.59
N ARG A 52 5.81 11.17 -2.48
CA ARG A 52 5.71 12.64 -2.41
C ARG A 52 6.83 13.33 -3.20
N ALA A 53 8.04 12.79 -3.17
CA ALA A 53 9.18 13.39 -3.85
C ALA A 53 9.01 13.43 -5.38
N GLY A 54 8.31 12.45 -5.97
CA GLY A 54 8.01 12.39 -7.41
C GLY A 54 6.59 12.82 -7.79
N ARG A 55 5.83 13.42 -6.87
CA ARG A 55 4.41 13.71 -7.13
C ARG A 55 4.28 14.88 -8.09
N VAL A 56 3.77 14.62 -9.29
CA VAL A 56 3.29 15.67 -10.19
C VAL A 56 1.91 16.11 -9.71
N GLU A 57 1.75 17.43 -9.48
CA GLU A 57 0.45 18.00 -9.16
C GLU A 57 -0.54 17.72 -10.30
N MET A 58 -1.69 17.15 -9.97
CA MET A 58 -2.75 16.94 -10.95
C MET A 58 -3.27 18.31 -11.43
N PRO A 59 -3.33 18.56 -12.74
CA PRO A 59 -3.87 19.81 -13.27
C PRO A 59 -5.32 20.07 -12.81
N ASP A 60 -5.67 21.33 -12.59
CA ASP A 60 -6.99 21.69 -12.04
C ASP A 60 -8.17 21.32 -12.96
N GLU A 61 -7.96 21.32 -14.28
CA GLU A 61 -8.92 20.79 -15.26
C GLU A 61 -9.27 19.33 -14.95
N MET A 62 -8.23 18.51 -14.75
CA MET A 62 -8.38 17.09 -14.45
C MET A 62 -9.08 16.87 -13.11
N LYS A 63 -8.69 17.62 -12.06
CA LYS A 63 -9.36 17.61 -10.75
C LYS A 63 -10.85 17.93 -10.89
N THR A 64 -11.20 18.92 -11.69
CA THR A 64 -12.58 19.36 -11.92
C THR A 64 -13.40 18.29 -12.64
N ARG A 65 -12.85 17.73 -13.72
CA ARG A 65 -13.49 16.65 -14.48
C ARG A 65 -13.72 15.40 -13.64
N LEU A 66 -12.72 14.99 -12.84
CA LEU A 66 -12.81 13.83 -11.95
C LEU A 66 -13.91 14.01 -10.89
N ARG A 67 -13.96 15.19 -10.23
CA ARG A 67 -14.99 15.49 -9.23
C ARG A 67 -16.39 15.47 -9.82
N ARG A 68 -16.58 16.00 -11.03
CA ARG A 68 -17.87 15.95 -11.73
C ARG A 68 -18.27 14.49 -11.99
N PHE A 69 -17.38 13.70 -12.58
CA PHE A 69 -17.64 12.30 -12.88
C PHE A 69 -18.02 11.47 -11.64
N LEU A 70 -17.28 11.62 -10.53
CA LEU A 70 -17.56 10.87 -9.30
C LEU A 70 -18.93 11.22 -8.71
N ARG A 71 -19.34 12.51 -8.76
CA ARG A 71 -20.67 12.93 -8.31
C ARG A 71 -21.81 12.36 -9.16
N GLU A 72 -21.58 12.18 -10.46
CA GLU A 72 -22.60 11.71 -11.41
C GLU A 72 -22.79 10.18 -11.39
N ARG A 73 -21.82 9.41 -10.88
CA ARG A 73 -21.84 7.93 -10.93
C ARG A 73 -21.80 7.21 -9.59
N VAL A 74 -21.42 7.89 -8.51
CA VAL A 74 -21.26 7.28 -7.17
C VAL A 74 -22.21 7.91 -6.13
N GLY A 75 -22.88 9.02 -6.48
CA GLY A 75 -23.98 9.60 -5.69
C GLY A 75 -25.32 9.10 -6.19
#